data_AF-A0A060BU15-F1
#
_entry.id   AF-A0A060BU15-F1
#
_cell.length_a   1.000
_cell.length_b   1.000
_cell.length_c   1.000
_cell.angle_alpha   90.00
_cell.angle_beta   90.00
_cell.angle_gamma   90.00
#
_symmetry.space_group_name_H-M   'P 1'
#
loop_
_entity.id
_entity.type
_entity.pdbx_description
1 polymer ?
#
loop_
_entity_poly.entity_id
_entity_poly.type
_entity_poly.pdbx_seq_one_letter_code
_entity_poly.pdbx_strand_id
1 'polypeptide(L)'
;MIFIYRALSDWEKTAFNRLYDHYYYHRHNEFWREQAMKKLPQLTQSTRMLVCGEDLGMIPKCVAWVMDDLRILSLEIQRMPKDPSQEFGHPDWYPYRSVCTISTHDMSTLRGWWEEDFQQTQRYYNRMLGHYGTA
;
A
#
# COMPACT_ATOMS: atom_id res chain seq x y z
N MET A 1 -9.96 7.18 -20.28
CA MET A 1 -10.45 7.82 -19.03
C MET A 1 -9.82 9.18 -18.72
N ILE A 2 -8.54 9.42 -19.05
CA ILE A 2 -7.82 10.68 -18.76
C ILE A 2 -8.30 11.90 -19.59
N PHE A 3 -8.70 11.70 -20.85
CA PHE A 3 -9.13 12.81 -21.72
C PHE A 3 -10.45 13.45 -21.27
N ILE A 4 -11.42 12.64 -20.84
CA ILE A 4 -12.75 13.14 -20.43
C ILE A 4 -12.64 13.91 -19.11
N TYR A 5 -11.89 13.39 -18.13
CA TYR A 5 -11.71 14.08 -16.84
C TYR A 5 -11.04 15.45 -16.99
N ARG A 6 -10.06 15.58 -17.89
CA ARG A 6 -9.40 16.86 -18.17
C ARG A 6 -10.34 17.88 -18.83
N ALA A 7 -11.30 17.41 -19.62
CA ALA A 7 -12.30 18.24 -20.29
C ALA A 7 -13.41 18.76 -19.36
N LEU A 8 -13.55 18.18 -18.15
CA LEU A 8 -14.49 18.65 -17.15
C LEU A 8 -14.08 20.03 -16.60
N SER A 9 -15.08 20.86 -16.31
CA SER A 9 -14.90 22.07 -15.50
C SER A 9 -14.44 21.73 -14.07
N ASP A 10 -13.90 22.70 -13.35
CA ASP A 10 -13.42 22.48 -11.97
C ASP A 10 -14.54 22.02 -11.02
N TRP A 11 -15.76 22.52 -11.24
CA TRP A 11 -16.94 22.06 -10.51
C TRP A 11 -17.27 20.59 -10.80
N GLU A 12 -17.28 20.19 -12.06
CA GLU A 12 -17.54 18.80 -12.45
C GLU A 12 -16.44 17.86 -11.95
N LYS A 13 -15.17 18.27 -11.99
CA LYS A 13 -14.05 17.51 -11.38
C LYS A 13 -14.26 17.35 -9.88
N THR A 14 -14.68 18.41 -9.20
CA THR A 14 -14.96 18.37 -7.76
C THR A 14 -16.12 17.43 -7.43
N ALA A 15 -17.22 17.52 -8.18
CA ALA A 15 -18.37 16.63 -8.01
C ALA A 15 -18.01 15.16 -8.30
N PHE A 16 -17.25 14.92 -9.38
CA PHE A 16 -16.76 13.59 -9.72
C PHE A 16 -15.83 13.03 -8.64
N ASN A 17 -14.85 13.81 -8.17
CA ASN A 17 -13.92 13.39 -7.12
C ASN A 17 -14.66 13.07 -5.83
N ARG A 18 -15.68 13.86 -5.47
CA ARG A 18 -16.52 13.58 -4.30
C ARG A 18 -17.29 12.26 -4.45
N LEU A 19 -17.85 12.00 -5.62
CA LEU A 19 -18.54 10.72 -5.89
C LEU A 19 -17.57 9.54 -5.85
N TYR A 20 -16.41 9.69 -6.49
CA TYR A 20 -15.34 8.70 -6.50
C TYR A 20 -14.88 8.38 -5.08
N ASP A 21 -14.51 9.42 -4.31
CA ASP A 21 -14.02 9.27 -2.94
C ASP A 21 -15.08 8.63 -2.04
N HIS A 22 -16.31 9.11 -2.12
CA HIS A 22 -17.40 8.55 -1.35
C HIS A 22 -17.69 7.09 -1.71
N TYR A 23 -17.64 6.72 -3.00
CA TYR A 23 -17.93 5.36 -3.44
C TYR A 23 -16.86 4.36 -3.00
N TYR A 24 -15.58 4.69 -3.20
CA TYR A 24 -14.45 3.78 -2.97
C TYR A 24 -13.95 3.79 -1.51
N TYR A 25 -14.00 4.93 -0.82
CA TYR A 25 -13.35 5.08 0.50
C TYR A 25 -14.30 5.32 1.67
N HIS A 26 -15.62 5.45 1.44
CA HIS A 26 -16.59 5.72 2.51
C HIS A 26 -17.79 4.78 2.51
N ARG A 27 -18.56 4.75 1.41
CA ARG A 27 -19.90 4.14 1.34
C ARG A 27 -19.94 2.68 1.76
N HIS A 28 -18.93 1.90 1.37
CA HIS A 28 -18.97 0.44 1.53
C HIS A 28 -18.05 -0.08 2.63
N ASN A 29 -17.36 0.78 3.40
CA ASN A 29 -16.41 0.32 4.43
C ASN A 29 -17.08 -0.62 5.43
N GLU A 30 -18.26 -0.26 5.93
CA GLU A 30 -18.97 -1.09 6.92
C GLU A 30 -19.50 -2.38 6.31
N PHE A 31 -20.08 -2.29 5.11
CA PHE A 31 -20.55 -3.45 4.38
C PHE A 31 -19.41 -4.46 4.12
N TRP A 32 -18.25 -4.00 3.65
CA TRP A 32 -17.09 -4.86 3.40
C TRP A 32 -16.52 -5.45 4.67
N ARG A 33 -16.48 -4.68 5.76
CA ARG A 33 -16.11 -5.17 7.09
C ARG A 33 -17.01 -6.33 7.52
N GLU A 34 -18.33 -6.16 7.44
CA GLU A 34 -19.29 -7.21 7.78
C GLU A 34 -19.13 -8.46 6.91
N GLN A 35 -18.89 -8.30 5.60
CA GLN A 35 -18.67 -9.44 4.71
C GLN A 35 -17.35 -10.16 5.03
N ALA A 36 -16.30 -9.43 5.35
CA ALA A 36 -15.01 -9.99 5.74
C ALA A 36 -15.13 -10.80 7.03
N MET A 37 -15.81 -10.25 8.05
CA MET A 37 -16.00 -10.91 9.35
C MET A 37 -16.88 -12.17 9.31
N LYS A 38 -17.64 -12.39 8.23
CA LYS A 38 -18.38 -13.66 8.03
C LYS A 38 -17.47 -14.81 7.62
N LYS A 39 -16.28 -14.54 7.05
CA LYS A 39 -15.44 -15.53 6.35
C LYS A 39 -14.02 -15.63 6.89
N LEU A 40 -13.36 -14.48 7.11
CA LEU A 40 -11.96 -14.43 7.49
C LEU A 40 -11.66 -15.04 8.87
N PRO A 41 -12.52 -14.94 9.91
CA PRO A 41 -12.25 -15.60 11.18
C PRO A 41 -12.09 -17.12 11.05
N GLN A 42 -12.96 -17.77 10.27
CA GLN A 42 -12.89 -19.21 10.06
C GLN A 42 -11.65 -19.60 9.26
N LEU A 43 -11.27 -18.80 8.25
CA LEU A 43 -10.06 -19.04 7.46
C LEU A 43 -8.78 -18.89 8.29
N THR A 44 -8.65 -17.78 9.02
CA THR A 44 -7.48 -17.48 9.86
C THR A 44 -7.30 -18.48 11.00
N GLN A 45 -8.38 -19.08 11.51
CA GLN A 45 -8.34 -20.08 12.59
C GLN A 45 -8.23 -21.53 12.09
N SER A 46 -8.36 -21.77 10.78
CA SER A 46 -8.32 -23.13 10.21
C SER A 46 -6.93 -23.77 10.23
N THR A 47 -5.89 -23.00 10.52
CA THR A 47 -4.48 -23.45 10.49
C THR A 47 -3.65 -22.70 11.52
N ARG A 48 -2.46 -23.23 11.83
CA ARG A 48 -1.45 -22.57 12.67
C ARG A 48 -0.51 -21.66 11.85
N MET A 49 -0.70 -21.57 10.53
CA MET A 49 0.10 -20.71 9.66
C MET A 49 -0.22 -19.23 9.90
N LEU A 50 0.78 -18.37 9.72
CA LEU A 50 0.59 -16.93 9.75
C LEU A 50 -0.06 -16.48 8.44
N VAL A 51 -1.12 -15.66 8.55
CA VAL A 51 -1.81 -15.10 7.40
C VAL A 51 -1.20 -13.73 7.08
N CYS A 52 -0.81 -13.55 5.83
CA CYS A 52 -0.30 -12.28 5.30
C CYS A 52 -1.33 -11.73 4.31
N GLY A 53 -1.73 -10.48 4.48
CA GLY A 53 -2.59 -9.77 3.54
C GLY A 53 -1.73 -8.93 2.61
N GLU A 54 -1.90 -9.12 1.31
CA GLU A 54 -1.40 -8.18 0.31
C GLU A 54 -2.33 -6.95 0.30
N ASP A 55 -2.01 -5.95 1.13
CA ASP A 55 -2.81 -4.74 1.34
C ASP A 55 -2.24 -3.53 0.58
N LEU A 56 -2.00 -3.72 -0.71
CA LEU A 56 -1.35 -2.74 -1.59
C LEU A 56 -2.35 -1.98 -2.46
N GLY A 57 -2.00 -0.75 -2.83
CA GLY A 57 -2.77 0.04 -3.77
C GLY A 57 -4.04 0.66 -3.17
N MET A 58 -5.10 0.70 -3.98
CA MET A 58 -6.36 1.34 -3.58
C MET A 58 -7.19 0.39 -2.72
N ILE A 59 -7.02 0.49 -1.40
CA ILE A 59 -7.76 -0.32 -0.44
C ILE A 59 -8.80 0.50 0.34
N PRO A 60 -10.01 -0.06 0.60
CA PRO A 60 -10.96 0.55 1.50
C PRO A 60 -10.38 0.74 2.91
N LYS A 61 -10.79 1.79 3.62
CA LYS A 61 -10.30 2.09 4.98
C LYS A 61 -10.55 0.94 5.96
N CYS A 62 -11.57 0.11 5.69
CA CYS A 62 -11.89 -1.01 6.55
C CYS A 62 -10.86 -2.14 6.56
N VAL A 63 -10.01 -2.23 5.53
CA VAL A 63 -9.04 -3.33 5.42
C VAL A 63 -8.06 -3.30 6.60
N ALA A 64 -7.52 -2.13 6.92
CA ALA A 64 -6.53 -1.98 7.98
C ALA A 64 -7.02 -2.45 9.35
N TRP A 65 -8.21 -2.02 9.79
CA TRP A 65 -8.74 -2.44 11.09
C TRP A 65 -9.20 -3.90 11.11
N VAL A 66 -9.67 -4.47 9.99
CA VAL A 66 -10.06 -5.88 9.94
C VAL A 66 -8.83 -6.78 10.03
N MET A 67 -7.75 -6.38 9.35
CA MET A 67 -6.48 -7.10 9.44
C MET A 67 -5.92 -7.05 10.86
N ASP A 68 -5.98 -5.90 11.53
CA ASP A 68 -5.52 -5.78 12.91
C ASP A 68 -6.36 -6.63 13.89
N ASP A 69 -7.71 -6.55 13.80
CA ASP A 69 -8.65 -7.35 14.60
C ASP A 69 -8.37 -8.86 14.47
N LEU A 70 -8.07 -9.30 13.24
CA LEU A 70 -7.82 -10.71 12.92
C LEU A 70 -6.34 -11.09 12.98
N ARG A 71 -5.46 -10.16 13.37
CA ARG A 71 -4.01 -10.35 13.49
C ARG A 71 -3.34 -10.80 12.18
N ILE A 72 -3.89 -10.41 11.04
CA ILE A 72 -3.33 -10.64 9.71
C ILE A 72 -2.15 -9.70 9.52
N LEU A 73 -1.01 -10.23 9.05
CA LEU A 73 0.19 -9.45 8.81
C LEU A 73 -0.01 -8.55 7.58
N SER A 74 0.35 -7.29 7.71
CA SER A 74 0.35 -6.30 6.64
C SER A 74 1.60 -6.43 5.77
N LEU A 75 1.51 -6.16 4.46
CA LEU A 75 2.65 -6.21 3.56
C LEU A 75 3.25 -4.81 3.39
N GLU A 76 4.51 -4.66 3.74
CA GLU A 76 5.26 -3.40 3.64
C GLU A 76 6.35 -3.50 2.58
N ILE A 77 6.25 -2.69 1.52
CA ILE A 77 7.22 -2.71 0.42
C ILE A 77 8.03 -1.43 0.44
N GLN A 78 9.34 -1.56 0.64
CA GLN A 78 10.23 -0.41 0.79
C GLN A 78 10.25 0.51 -0.44
N ARG A 79 10.15 -0.06 -1.64
CA ARG A 79 10.07 0.71 -2.90
C ARG A 79 8.65 1.18 -3.27
N MET A 80 7.65 0.83 -2.47
CA MET A 80 6.26 1.24 -2.69
C MET A 80 5.61 1.52 -1.33
N PRO A 81 6.06 2.57 -0.62
CA PRO A 81 5.48 2.92 0.68
C PRO A 81 4.00 3.26 0.54
N LYS A 82 3.22 2.94 1.58
CA LYS A 82 1.78 3.23 1.64
C LYS A 82 1.49 4.73 1.78
N ASP A 83 2.43 5.46 2.38
CA ASP A 83 2.38 6.91 2.47
C ASP A 83 2.95 7.54 1.20
N PRO A 84 2.13 8.22 0.38
CA PRO A 84 2.57 8.82 -0.87
C PRO A 84 3.54 10.00 -0.68
N SER A 85 3.72 10.50 0.54
CA SER A 85 4.75 11.51 0.84
C SER A 85 6.15 10.92 0.98
N GLN A 86 6.25 9.59 1.12
CA GLN A 86 7.52 8.88 1.25
C GLN A 86 7.99 8.37 -0.12
N GLU A 87 9.25 8.63 -0.46
CA GLU A 87 9.87 8.03 -1.65
C GLU A 87 10.22 6.55 -1.39
N PHE A 88 10.66 6.22 -0.17
CA PHE A 88 10.96 4.87 0.28
C PHE A 88 10.36 4.64 1.66
N GLY A 89 9.89 3.42 1.92
CA GLY A 89 9.41 3.03 3.24
C GLY A 89 10.56 2.93 4.24
N HIS A 90 10.35 3.44 5.45
CA HIS A 90 11.31 3.34 6.54
C HIS A 90 11.00 2.13 7.43
N PRO A 91 11.90 1.13 7.54
CA PRO A 91 11.62 -0.07 8.32
C PRO A 91 11.26 0.21 9.78
N ASP A 92 11.88 1.23 10.40
CA ASP A 92 11.57 1.64 11.78
C ASP A 92 10.13 2.14 11.98
N TRP A 93 9.41 2.47 10.91
CA TRP A 93 8.03 2.95 10.98
C TRP A 93 7.02 1.86 10.66
N TYR A 94 7.47 0.67 10.27
CA TYR A 94 6.57 -0.41 9.88
C TYR A 94 5.79 -0.96 11.08
N PRO A 95 4.51 -1.32 10.88
CA PRO A 95 3.72 -1.95 11.92
C PRO A 95 4.39 -3.24 12.40
N TYR A 96 4.29 -3.52 13.70
CA TYR A 96 4.85 -4.74 14.28
C TYR A 96 4.34 -6.03 13.60
N ARG A 97 3.06 -6.04 13.19
CA ARG A 97 2.43 -7.14 12.47
C ARG A 97 2.59 -6.96 10.96
N SER A 98 3.81 -7.01 10.47
CA SER A 98 4.08 -6.87 9.04
C SER A 98 5.04 -7.92 8.49
N VAL A 99 4.95 -8.14 7.19
CA VAL A 99 5.99 -8.76 6.36
C VAL A 99 6.57 -7.64 5.52
N CYS A 100 7.86 -7.36 5.68
CA CYS A 100 8.54 -6.31 4.92
C CYS A 100 9.40 -6.90 3.80
N THR A 101 9.37 -6.28 2.63
CA THR A 101 10.20 -6.65 1.49
C THR A 101 10.73 -5.39 0.81
N ILE A 102 11.79 -5.53 0.01
CA ILE A 102 12.26 -4.44 -0.84
C ILE A 102 11.38 -4.24 -2.09
N SER A 103 10.87 -5.34 -2.65
CA SER A 103 10.09 -5.39 -3.89
C SER A 103 9.18 -6.62 -3.96
N THR A 104 8.27 -6.65 -4.92
CA THR A 104 7.43 -7.82 -5.24
C THR A 104 7.86 -8.49 -6.55
N HIS A 105 7.15 -9.55 -6.93
CA HIS A 105 7.30 -10.21 -8.22
C HIS A 105 6.79 -9.36 -9.41
N ASP A 106 5.97 -8.34 -9.15
CA ASP A 106 5.45 -7.41 -10.17
C ASP A 106 6.39 -6.21 -10.42
N MET A 107 7.51 -6.16 -9.70
CA MET A 107 8.49 -5.08 -9.76
C MET A 107 9.81 -5.59 -10.36
N SER A 108 10.65 -4.66 -10.83
CA SER A 108 12.03 -5.00 -11.20
C SER A 108 12.77 -5.63 -10.02
N THR A 109 13.68 -6.57 -10.30
CA THR A 109 14.54 -7.16 -9.27
C THR A 109 15.37 -6.06 -8.58
N LEU A 110 15.90 -6.33 -7.38
CA LEU A 110 16.74 -5.35 -6.66
C LEU A 110 17.92 -4.86 -7.52
N ARG A 111 18.62 -5.77 -8.20
CA ARG A 111 19.73 -5.39 -9.09
C ARG A 111 19.25 -4.55 -10.27
N GLY A 112 18.17 -4.98 -10.94
CA GLY A 112 17.62 -4.23 -12.07
C GLY A 112 17.24 -2.81 -11.66
N TRP A 113 16.49 -2.67 -10.57
CA TRP A 113 16.11 -1.39 -10.00
C TRP A 113 17.30 -0.49 -9.65
N TRP A 114 18.36 -1.06 -9.07
CA TRP A 114 19.58 -0.31 -8.71
C TRP A 114 20.24 0.35 -9.92
N GLU A 115 20.16 -0.29 -11.08
CA GLU A 115 20.79 0.13 -12.34
C GLU A 115 19.85 0.99 -13.22
N GLU A 116 18.53 0.98 -12.97
CA GLU A 116 17.49 1.66 -13.76
C GLU A 116 17.53 3.19 -13.64
N ASP A 117 17.72 3.73 -12.43
CA ASP A 117 17.77 5.18 -12.16
C ASP A 117 18.86 5.49 -11.13
N PHE A 118 20.00 5.98 -11.64
CA PHE A 118 21.13 6.36 -10.80
C PHE A 118 20.78 7.44 -9.77
N GLN A 119 19.92 8.41 -10.10
CA GLN A 119 19.56 9.47 -9.15
C GLN A 119 18.71 8.93 -8.00
N GLN A 120 17.77 8.03 -8.30
CA GLN A 120 16.97 7.36 -7.28
C GLN A 120 17.84 6.46 -6.40
N THR A 121 18.72 5.66 -7.00
CA THR A 121 19.69 4.82 -6.30
C THR A 121 20.59 5.62 -5.38
N GLN A 122 21.11 6.76 -5.84
CA GLN A 122 21.94 7.64 -5.03
C GLN A 122 21.18 8.17 -3.79
N ARG A 123 19.92 8.59 -3.96
CA ARG A 123 19.08 9.03 -2.84
C ARG A 123 18.82 7.91 -1.85
N TYR A 124 18.56 6.69 -2.34
CA TYR A 124 18.37 5.52 -1.48
C TYR A 124 19.65 5.19 -0.68
N TYR A 125 20.80 5.11 -1.35
CA TYR A 125 22.09 4.83 -0.73
C TYR A 125 22.43 5.82 0.38
N ASN A 126 22.18 7.12 0.19
CA ASN A 126 22.48 8.10 1.21
C ASN A 126 21.41 8.20 2.31
N ARG A 127 20.12 8.15 1.96
CA ARG A 127 19.03 8.42 2.90
C ARG A 127 18.56 7.17 3.65
N MET A 128 18.49 6.04 2.97
CA MET A 128 17.97 4.78 3.55
C MET A 128 19.07 3.92 4.13
N LEU A 129 20.23 3.83 3.46
CA LEU A 129 21.37 3.05 3.97
C LEU A 129 22.34 3.88 4.83
N GLY A 130 22.19 5.20 4.86
CA GLY A 130 23.02 6.10 5.67
C GLY A 130 24.48 6.19 5.20
N HIS A 131 24.78 5.78 3.97
CA HIS A 131 26.13 5.85 3.44
C HIS A 131 26.46 7.23 2.85
N TYR A 132 27.75 7.58 2.87
CA TYR A 132 28.26 8.82 2.28
C TYR A 132 28.90 8.55 0.92
N GLY A 133 28.95 9.59 0.07
CA GLY A 133 29.54 9.50 -1.26
C GLY A 133 28.60 8.89 -2.30
N THR A 134 29.19 8.51 -3.44
CA THR A 134 28.47 7.93 -4.57
C THR A 134 28.14 6.46 -4.33
N ALA A 135 26.93 6.05 -4.74
CA ALA A 135 26.45 4.67 -4.66
C ALA A 135 27.21 3.72 -5.60
#